data_AF-A0A224X3P3-F1
#
_entry.id   AF-A0A224X3P3-F1
#
_cell.length_a   1.000
_cell.length_b   1.000
_cell.length_c   1.000
_cell.angle_alpha   90.00
_cell.angle_beta   90.00
_cell.angle_gamma   90.00
#
_symmetry.space_group_name_H-M   'P 1'
#
loop_
_entity.id
_entity.type
_entity.pdbx_description
1 polymer ?
#
loop_
_entity_poly.entity_id
_entity_poly.type
_entity_poly.pdbx_seq_one_letter_code
_entity_poly.pdbx_strand_id
1 'polypeptide(L)'
;ECSSIRRYRRSLFDMWSMIEAETGKDPTIFWPYGRYCGMGGIGDPLDNIDRCCQEHDTCYGEAEERECITEHEGEIYVANYKWF
;
A
#
# COMPACT_ATOMS: atom_id res chain seq x y z
N GLU A 1 9.86 -12.56 -13.27
CA GLU A 1 9.32 -13.93 -13.18
C GLU A 1 8.47 -14.04 -11.92
N CYS A 2 7.33 -14.73 -12.01
CA CYS A 2 6.39 -14.94 -10.91
C CYS A 2 7.02 -15.84 -9.83
N SER A 3 7.09 -15.39 -8.58
CA SER A 3 7.71 -16.14 -7.48
C SER A 3 6.66 -16.90 -6.69
N SER A 4 6.83 -18.20 -6.51
CA SER A 4 5.95 -19.06 -5.71
C SER A 4 6.03 -18.77 -4.20
N ILE A 5 6.91 -17.88 -3.76
CA ILE A 5 7.01 -17.44 -2.37
C ILE A 5 6.02 -16.28 -2.15
N ARG A 6 4.82 -16.60 -1.64
CA ARG A 6 3.83 -15.60 -1.22
C ARG A 6 4.42 -14.74 -0.10
N ARG A 7 4.50 -13.43 -0.32
CA ARG A 7 5.08 -12.48 0.63
C ARG A 7 3.95 -11.65 1.22
N TYR A 8 3.33 -12.20 2.25
CA TYR A 8 2.18 -11.61 2.95
C TYR A 8 2.41 -10.27 3.66
N ARG A 9 3.47 -9.50 3.38
CA ARG A 9 3.79 -8.23 4.05
C ARG A 9 3.02 -7.01 3.51
N ARG A 10 1.71 -7.15 3.28
CA ARG A 10 0.85 -6.05 2.83
C ARG A 10 -0.54 -6.21 3.42
N SER A 11 -1.02 -5.16 4.08
CA SER A 11 -2.31 -5.08 4.74
C SER A 11 -2.55 -3.60 5.05
N LEU A 12 -3.74 -3.10 4.71
CA LEU A 12 -4.11 -1.72 4.98
C LEU A 12 -4.21 -1.45 6.47
N PHE A 13 -4.69 -2.41 7.26
CA PHE A 13 -4.83 -2.25 8.71
C PHE A 13 -3.47 -2.22 9.42
N ASP A 14 -2.53 -3.06 8.98
CA ASP A 14 -1.17 -3.04 9.51
C ASP A 14 -0.45 -1.75 9.11
N MET A 15 -0.64 -1.29 7.87
CA MET A 15 -0.08 -0.02 7.39
C MET A 15 -0.65 1.19 8.15
N TRP A 16 -1.95 1.19 8.45
CA TRP A 16 -2.58 2.22 9.29
C TRP A 16 -1.92 2.30 10.66
N SER A 17 -1.70 1.13 11.28
CA SER A 17 -1.08 1.02 12.58
C SER A 17 0.40 1.45 12.54
N MET A 18 1.13 1.16 11.46
CA MET A 18 2.50 1.66 11.25
C MET A 18 2.54 3.19 11.17
N ILE A 19 1.63 3.82 10.39
CA ILE A 19 1.60 5.28 10.29
C ILE A 19 1.43 5.90 11.67
N GLU A 20 0.45 5.40 12.43
CA GLU A 20 0.17 5.95 13.76
C GLU A 20 1.39 5.78 14.68
N ALA A 21 2.02 4.61 14.68
CA ALA A 21 3.20 4.32 15.49
C ALA A 21 4.42 5.18 15.13
N GLU A 22 4.69 5.36 13.83
CA GLU A 22 5.89 6.07 13.35
C GLU A 22 5.73 7.60 13.35
N THR A 23 4.51 8.10 13.14
CA THR A 23 4.27 9.53 12.95
C THR A 23 3.50 10.19 14.10
N GLY A 24 2.81 9.40 14.93
CA GLY A 24 1.91 9.89 15.97
C GLY A 24 0.68 10.65 15.42
N LYS A 25 0.37 10.50 14.12
CA LYS A 25 -0.74 11.17 13.45
C LYS A 25 -1.89 10.20 13.23
N ASP A 26 -3.10 10.73 13.25
CA ASP A 26 -4.30 10.01 12.81
C ASP A 26 -4.13 9.63 11.33
N PRO A 27 -4.09 8.33 10.97
CA PRO A 27 -3.82 7.93 9.59
C PRO A 27 -4.94 8.28 8.61
N THR A 28 -6.15 8.64 9.09
CA THR A 28 -7.24 9.15 8.23
C THR A 28 -6.83 10.40 7.45
N ILE A 29 -5.87 11.19 7.94
CA ILE A 29 -5.43 12.41 7.24
C ILE A 29 -4.66 12.10 5.96
N PHE A 30 -4.18 10.86 5.81
CA PHE A 30 -3.48 10.39 4.63
C PHE A 30 -4.41 9.64 3.66
N TRP A 31 -5.68 9.42 3.98
CA TRP A 31 -6.61 8.70 3.09
C TRP A 31 -8.08 9.18 3.20
N PRO A 32 -8.68 9.73 2.11
CA PRO A 32 -8.07 10.08 0.83
C PRO A 32 -7.32 11.43 0.89
N TYR A 33 -6.16 11.51 0.24
CA TYR A 33 -5.35 12.73 0.13
C TYR A 33 -4.63 12.83 -1.23
N GLY A 34 -4.47 14.05 -1.74
CA GLY A 34 -3.72 14.28 -2.98
C GLY A 34 -4.32 13.59 -4.20
N ARG A 35 -3.47 13.06 -5.07
CA ARG A 35 -3.85 12.32 -6.28
C ARG A 35 -3.63 10.83 -6.17
N TYR A 36 -2.76 10.39 -5.26
CA TYR A 36 -2.28 9.02 -5.13
C TYR A 36 -2.56 8.41 -3.75
N CYS A 37 -2.76 9.18 -2.69
CA CYS A 37 -3.13 8.59 -1.40
C CYS A 37 -4.62 8.22 -1.40
N GLY A 38 -4.93 7.11 -2.06
CA GLY A 38 -6.28 6.73 -2.44
C GLY A 38 -6.27 5.49 -3.33
N MET A 39 -7.40 5.18 -3.96
CA MET A 39 -7.44 4.15 -5.00
C MET A 39 -6.96 4.73 -6.33
N GLY A 40 -5.79 4.28 -6.79
CA GLY A 40 -5.18 4.69 -8.05
C GLY A 40 -4.56 6.09 -8.01
N GLY A 41 -4.33 6.70 -9.18
CA GLY A 41 -3.84 8.07 -9.27
C GLY A 41 -3.40 8.45 -10.69
N ILE A 42 -3.39 9.75 -11.00
CA ILE A 42 -3.02 10.24 -12.33
C ILE A 42 -2.34 11.62 -12.29
N GLY A 43 -1.31 11.76 -13.14
CA GLY A 43 -0.54 12.99 -13.31
C GLY A 43 0.54 13.17 -12.25
N ASP A 44 0.99 14.40 -12.05
CA ASP A 44 2.08 14.68 -11.10
C ASP A 44 1.57 14.71 -9.65
N PRO A 45 2.32 14.14 -8.68
CA PRO A 45 1.98 14.22 -7.27
C PRO A 45 1.79 15.66 -6.78
N LEU A 46 0.79 15.87 -5.92
CA LEU A 46 0.47 17.19 -5.35
C LEU A 46 1.61 17.73 -4.48
N ASP A 47 2.21 16.86 -3.67
CA ASP A 47 3.31 17.20 -2.78
C ASP A 47 4.19 15.96 -2.48
N ASN A 48 5.06 16.08 -1.47
CA ASN A 48 5.95 14.99 -1.09
C ASN A 48 5.23 13.81 -0.43
N ILE A 49 4.10 14.04 0.26
CA ILE A 49 3.31 12.96 0.86
C ILE A 49 2.59 12.20 -0.26
N ASP A 50 2.01 12.93 -1.21
CA ASP A 50 1.35 12.33 -2.37
C ASP A 50 2.34 11.52 -3.24
N ARG A 51 3.61 11.95 -3.31
CA ARG A 51 4.67 11.16 -3.97
C ARG A 51 4.96 9.85 -3.25
N CYS A 52 4.96 9.83 -1.91
CA CYS A 52 5.10 8.57 -1.16
C CYS A 52 3.96 7.60 -1.47
N CYS A 53 2.73 8.11 -1.66
CA CYS A 53 1.60 7.29 -2.06
C CYS A 53 1.73 6.75 -3.49
N GLN A 54 2.23 7.57 -4.43
CA GLN A 54 2.54 7.11 -5.79
C GLN A 54 3.57 5.96 -5.80
N GLU A 55 4.63 6.08 -4.99
CA GLU A 55 5.64 5.03 -4.82
C GLU A 55 5.04 3.78 -4.15
N HIS A 56 4.13 3.96 -3.19
CA HIS A 56 3.42 2.88 -2.52
C HIS A 56 2.52 2.09 -3.49
N ASP A 57 1.75 2.79 -4.32
CA ASP A 57 0.91 2.18 -5.37
C ASP A 57 1.76 1.36 -6.35
N THR A 58 2.92 1.89 -6.75
CA THR A 58 3.86 1.18 -7.61
C THR A 58 4.36 -0.10 -6.93
N CYS A 59 4.70 -0.04 -5.64
CA CYS A 59 5.13 -1.19 -4.85
C CYS A 59 4.03 -2.27 -4.74
N TYR A 60 2.76 -1.86 -4.63
CA TYR A 60 1.61 -2.77 -4.64
C TYR A 60 1.41 -3.42 -6.01
N GLY A 61 1.47 -2.66 -7.11
CA GLY A 61 1.38 -3.19 -8.47
C GLY A 61 2.48 -4.23 -8.77
N GLU A 62 3.72 -3.93 -8.41
CA GLU A 62 4.82 -4.90 -8.55
C GLU A 62 4.62 -6.17 -7.71
N ALA A 63 3.97 -6.04 -6.55
CA ALA A 63 3.70 -7.18 -5.67
C ALA A 63 2.63 -8.10 -6.26
N GLU A 64 1.56 -7.53 -6.80
CA GLU A 64 0.49 -8.27 -7.49
C GLU A 64 1.04 -9.04 -8.69
N GLU A 65 1.91 -8.41 -9.51
CA GLU A 65 2.58 -9.06 -10.64
C GLU A 65 3.51 -10.20 -10.22
N ARG A 66 4.21 -10.07 -9.09
CA ARG A 66 5.22 -11.05 -8.63
C ARG A 66 4.64 -12.24 -7.88
N GLU A 67 3.52 -12.07 -7.17
CA GLU A 67 3.03 -13.07 -6.20
C GLU A 67 2.09 -14.13 -6.77
N CYS A 68 1.95 -14.21 -8.09
CA CYS A 68 1.09 -15.19 -8.77
C CYS A 68 -0.32 -15.20 -8.19
N ILE A 69 -0.87 -14.01 -7.90
CA ILE A 69 -2.22 -13.84 -7.36
C ILE A 69 -3.19 -14.05 -8.52
N THR A 70 -3.46 -15.32 -8.86
CA THR A 70 -4.23 -15.66 -10.06
C THR A 70 -5.74 -15.56 -9.87
N GLU A 71 -6.26 -15.46 -8.65
CA GLU A 71 -7.71 -15.61 -8.42
C GLU A 71 -8.35 -14.72 -7.34
N HIS A 72 -7.61 -13.84 -6.63
CA HIS A 72 -8.19 -12.98 -5.59
C HIS A 72 -7.62 -11.55 -5.61
N GLU A 73 -8.20 -10.69 -6.46
CA GLU A 73 -7.97 -9.25 -6.42
C GLU A 73 -8.27 -8.72 -5.00
N GLY A 74 -7.29 -8.07 -4.39
CA GLY A 74 -7.44 -7.40 -3.10
C GLY A 74 -7.11 -8.21 -1.84
N GLU A 75 -6.71 -9.49 -1.94
CA GLU A 75 -6.12 -10.23 -0.80
C GLU A 75 -4.93 -9.50 -0.18
N ILE A 76 -4.15 -8.81 -1.02
CA ILE A 76 -2.99 -8.01 -0.62
C ILE A 76 -3.35 -6.82 0.29
N TYR A 77 -4.61 -6.38 0.34
CA TYR A 77 -5.05 -5.31 1.23
C TYR A 77 -5.45 -5.81 2.61
N VAL A 78 -5.67 -7.12 2.79
CA VAL A 78 -6.20 -7.73 4.03
C VAL A 78 -5.30 -8.82 4.60
N ALA A 79 -4.17 -9.12 3.96
CA ALA A 79 -3.23 -10.13 4.41
C ALA A 79 -2.42 -9.64 5.63
N ASN A 80 -2.93 -9.94 6.83
CA ASN A 80 -2.25 -9.54 8.07
C ASN A 80 -0.79 -10.01 8.12
N TYR A 81 0.10 -9.13 8.58
CA TYR A 81 1.51 -9.47 8.77
C TYR A 81 2.12 -8.87 10.02
N LYS A 82 3.13 -9.55 10.52
CA LYS A 82 3.90 -9.08 11.65
C LYS A 82 4.83 -7.94 11.21
N TRP A 83 4.61 -6.76 11.78
CA TRP A 83 5.43 -5.57 11.56
C TRP A 83 6.05 -4.97 12.83
N PHE A 84 5.75 -5.55 13.99
CA PHE A 84 6.35 -5.29 15.30
C PHE A 84 6.90 -6.58 15.90
#